data_AF-A0A1M6S4Z7-F1
#
_entry.id   AF-A0A1M6S4Z7-F1
#
_cell.length_a   1.000
_cell.length_b   1.000
_cell.length_c   1.000
_cell.angle_alpha   90.00
_cell.angle_beta   90.00
_cell.angle_gamma   90.00
#
_symmetry.space_group_name_H-M   'P 1'
#
loop_
_entity.id
_entity.type
_entity.pdbx_description
1 polymer ?
#
loop_
_entity_poly.entity_id
_entity_poly.type
_entity_poly.pdbx_seq_one_letter_code
_entity_poly.pdbx_strand_id
1 'polypeptide(L)'
;MSGPKVVRIVTPQERQIIKDRWLSQLAYALKRTEDYARNNNLLDIDLEKGLAETYGHFAKLTIDDYLQIEQEVPQQIEYLNAELQKLQKKVASERTTDWDSYKHLKSTHNELKALSIENNIAIEPFNAPSIITKSHLATYKSQIDNLYELLQKSISKVDELSEEQLDMQQRFSQGDSMLSVTAWKAKLPETKSRLKKLEDTLKEMYVHEMSQDKIKALIDRCGLLDSSEAKYEVQLDSLIIDAADFTKNELALREAREDLSNSLLLIETLGEDFKFMAQWREKLENSSLKDLLETAAKAREFYKNTSENRIAEARRKAIKSALEKAGYTINETMQTAWVEDGRLVVKKESNSLYGVEIMSPTNLSRIQARVVADENRSNERSPSLDKNEEETWCDNIDHIRTLLADEDFEIIIDKMEEPGAIPLKEVPLNSGYAARSQNVEKKSRS
;
A
#
# COMPACT_ATOMS: atom_id res chain seq x y z
N MET A 1 0.59 -8.61 45.97
CA MET A 1 0.60 -10.08 45.85
C MET A 1 0.96 -10.44 44.42
N SER A 2 2.22 -10.75 44.08
CA SER A 2 2.47 -11.54 42.87
C SER A 2 3.90 -12.10 42.71
N GLY A 3 4.03 -13.43 42.55
CA GLY A 3 5.15 -14.15 41.94
C GLY A 3 5.37 -13.78 40.45
N PRO A 4 5.68 -14.72 39.53
CA PRO A 4 6.13 -14.41 38.16
C PRO A 4 5.24 -13.41 37.40
N LYS A 5 5.85 -12.34 36.84
CA LYS A 5 5.13 -11.29 36.09
C LYS A 5 5.52 -11.27 34.63
N VAL A 6 4.54 -11.08 33.74
CA VAL A 6 4.76 -10.76 32.33
C VAL A 6 4.37 -9.31 32.09
N VAL A 7 5.30 -8.54 31.53
CA VAL A 7 5.22 -7.08 31.47
C VAL A 7 5.65 -6.57 30.09
N ARG A 8 4.93 -5.59 29.54
CA ARG A 8 5.32 -4.82 28.35
C ARG A 8 5.78 -3.42 28.76
N ILE A 9 6.93 -3.00 28.25
CA ILE A 9 7.48 -1.66 28.47
C ILE A 9 7.34 -0.86 27.18
N VAL A 10 6.64 0.25 27.26
CA VAL A 10 6.50 1.22 26.16
C VAL A 10 7.40 2.41 26.46
N THR A 11 8.28 2.74 25.51
CA THR A 11 9.26 3.82 25.67
C THR A 11 8.80 5.11 24.98
N PRO A 12 9.25 6.30 25.42
CA PRO A 12 9.00 7.54 24.70
C PRO A 12 9.47 7.47 23.24
N GLN A 13 10.59 6.78 22.98
CA GLN A 13 11.11 6.58 21.62
C GLN A 13 10.18 5.70 20.78
N GLU A 14 9.59 4.66 21.35
CA GLU A 14 8.57 3.84 20.68
C GLU A 14 7.34 4.67 20.33
N ARG A 15 6.83 5.47 21.28
CA ARG A 15 5.68 6.37 21.05
C ARG A 15 5.96 7.37 19.92
N GLN A 16 7.17 7.96 19.91
CA GLN A 16 7.60 8.88 18.85
C GLN A 16 7.67 8.17 17.49
N ILE A 17 8.28 6.98 17.40
CA ILE A 17 8.35 6.21 16.16
C ILE A 17 6.96 5.86 15.64
N ILE A 18 6.05 5.43 16.52
CA ILE A 18 4.65 5.12 16.16
C ILE A 18 3.97 6.36 15.60
N LYS A 19 4.08 7.51 16.30
CA LYS A 19 3.52 8.78 15.86
C LYS A 19 4.06 9.18 14.49
N ASP A 20 5.37 9.22 14.32
CA ASP A 20 5.99 9.70 13.08
C ASP A 20 5.67 8.79 11.88
N ARG A 21 5.60 7.47 12.11
CA ARG A 21 5.16 6.50 11.11
C ARG A 21 3.78 6.83 10.58
N TRP A 22 2.81 6.93 11.51
CA TRP A 22 1.40 7.10 11.15
C TRP A 22 1.13 8.51 10.58
N LEU A 23 1.70 9.56 11.18
CA LEU A 23 1.51 10.92 10.68
C LEU A 23 2.17 11.15 9.32
N SER A 24 3.32 10.54 9.04
CA SER A 24 3.95 10.61 7.72
C SER A 24 3.11 9.91 6.65
N GLN A 25 2.58 8.72 6.97
CA GLN A 25 1.67 8.01 6.05
C GLN A 25 0.37 8.78 5.80
N LEU A 26 -0.19 9.39 6.85
CA LEU A 26 -1.38 10.24 6.72
C LEU A 26 -1.09 11.47 5.85
N ALA A 27 0.02 12.17 6.10
CA ALA A 27 0.43 13.33 5.32
C ALA A 27 0.61 12.97 3.83
N TYR A 28 1.22 11.82 3.55
CA TYR A 28 1.32 11.30 2.18
C TYR A 28 -0.05 11.04 1.56
N ALA A 29 -0.96 10.35 2.28
CA ALA A 29 -2.30 10.03 1.77
C ALA A 29 -3.13 11.29 1.49
N LEU A 30 -3.05 12.29 2.37
CA LEU A 30 -3.68 13.61 2.20
C LEU A 30 -3.14 14.30 0.95
N LYS A 31 -1.82 14.44 0.86
CA LYS A 31 -1.16 15.10 -0.28
C LYS A 31 -1.46 14.38 -1.60
N ARG A 32 -1.42 13.06 -1.63
CA ARG A 32 -1.76 12.27 -2.83
C ARG A 32 -3.20 12.51 -3.28
N THR A 33 -4.14 12.59 -2.33
CA THR A 33 -5.56 12.87 -2.63
C THR A 33 -5.74 14.28 -3.15
N GLU A 34 -5.09 15.26 -2.52
CA GLU A 34 -5.11 16.67 -2.95
C GLU A 34 -4.50 16.84 -4.35
N ASP A 35 -3.31 16.29 -4.59
CA ASP A 35 -2.61 16.37 -5.88
C ASP A 35 -3.44 15.69 -6.98
N TYR A 36 -4.05 14.54 -6.70
CA TYR A 36 -4.93 13.86 -7.65
C TYR A 36 -6.17 14.69 -8.00
N ALA A 37 -6.83 15.26 -6.98
CA ALA A 37 -8.00 16.12 -7.17
C ALA A 37 -7.65 17.39 -7.95
N ARG A 38 -6.52 18.03 -7.62
CA ARG A 38 -6.01 19.23 -8.30
C ARG A 38 -5.68 18.95 -9.76
N ASN A 39 -4.92 17.88 -10.05
CA ASN A 39 -4.53 17.52 -11.41
C ASN A 39 -5.74 17.20 -12.31
N ASN A 40 -6.84 16.73 -11.73
CA ASN A 40 -8.07 16.41 -12.46
C ASN A 40 -9.16 17.49 -12.37
N ASN A 41 -8.86 18.68 -11.81
CA ASN A 41 -9.83 19.77 -11.59
C ASN A 41 -11.08 19.35 -10.80
N LEU A 42 -10.91 18.42 -9.86
CA LEU A 42 -11.96 17.92 -8.96
C LEU A 42 -11.80 18.39 -7.51
N LEU A 43 -10.84 19.27 -7.24
CA LEU A 43 -10.65 19.86 -5.92
C LEU A 43 -11.76 20.90 -5.68
N ASP A 44 -12.73 20.54 -4.85
CA ASP A 44 -13.73 21.47 -4.34
C ASP A 44 -13.29 22.08 -3.00
N ILE A 45 -13.98 23.17 -2.61
CA ILE A 45 -13.69 23.93 -1.38
C ILE A 45 -13.93 23.08 -0.11
N ASP A 46 -14.94 22.22 -0.11
CA ASP A 46 -15.30 21.36 1.02
C ASP A 46 -14.26 20.24 1.22
N LEU A 47 -13.77 19.63 0.12
CA LEU A 47 -12.70 18.64 0.13
C LEU A 47 -11.38 19.27 0.59
N GLU A 48 -11.00 20.41 0.02
CA GLU A 48 -9.78 21.13 0.43
C GLU A 48 -9.81 21.47 1.92
N LYS A 49 -10.94 21.99 2.40
CA LYS A 49 -11.14 22.29 3.82
C LYS A 49 -11.10 21.03 4.68
N GLY A 50 -11.75 19.95 4.27
CA GLY A 50 -11.76 18.68 4.99
C GLY A 50 -10.37 18.05 5.12
N LEU A 51 -9.55 18.11 4.06
CA LEU A 51 -8.15 17.66 4.09
C LEU A 51 -7.31 18.50 5.06
N ALA A 52 -7.46 19.83 5.02
CA ALA A 52 -6.75 20.75 5.92
C ALA A 52 -7.17 20.58 7.40
N GLU A 53 -8.46 20.39 7.67
CA GLU A 53 -8.97 20.12 9.02
C GLU A 53 -8.46 18.79 9.56
N THR A 54 -8.44 17.74 8.72
CA THR A 54 -7.89 16.43 9.07
C THR A 54 -6.41 16.54 9.44
N TYR A 55 -5.61 17.21 8.60
CA TYR A 55 -4.19 17.46 8.90
C TYR A 55 -4.02 18.22 10.22
N GLY A 56 -4.78 19.31 10.39
CA GLY A 56 -4.73 20.16 11.58
C GLY A 56 -5.19 19.47 12.87
N HIS A 57 -6.07 18.47 12.79
CA HIS A 57 -6.48 17.66 13.93
C HIS A 57 -5.33 16.76 14.40
N PHE A 58 -4.81 15.91 13.50
CA PHE A 58 -3.77 14.94 13.85
C PHE A 58 -2.39 15.58 14.11
N ALA A 59 -2.10 16.74 13.52
CA ALA A 59 -0.86 17.48 13.77
C ALA A 59 -0.75 18.02 15.21
N LYS A 60 -1.87 18.21 15.92
CA LYS A 60 -1.89 18.68 17.31
C LYS A 60 -1.61 17.58 18.33
N LEU A 61 -1.73 16.31 17.93
CA LEU A 61 -1.55 15.18 18.83
C LEU A 61 -0.11 15.08 19.31
N THR A 62 0.06 14.69 20.56
CA THR A 62 1.36 14.53 21.21
C THR A 62 1.84 13.09 21.12
N ILE A 63 3.03 12.79 21.66
CA ILE A 63 3.51 11.40 21.75
C ILE A 63 2.68 10.57 22.73
N ASP A 64 2.00 11.20 23.69
CA ASP A 64 1.23 10.50 24.70
C ASP A 64 -0.10 9.98 24.13
N ASP A 65 -0.56 10.56 23.02
CA ASP A 65 -1.75 10.15 22.28
C ASP A 65 -1.48 8.97 21.32
N TYR A 66 -0.35 8.27 21.45
CA TYR A 66 0.09 7.22 20.51
C TYR A 66 -0.95 6.12 20.29
N LEU A 67 -1.72 5.74 21.33
CA LEU A 67 -2.78 4.75 21.22
C LEU A 67 -3.94 5.25 20.35
N GLN A 68 -4.33 6.52 20.52
CA GLN A 68 -5.34 7.15 19.69
C GLN A 68 -4.86 7.23 18.24
N ILE A 69 -3.61 7.64 18.03
CA ILE A 69 -2.98 7.71 16.70
C ILE A 69 -3.00 6.33 16.03
N GLU A 70 -2.58 5.27 16.73
CA GLU A 70 -2.50 3.91 16.18
C GLU A 70 -3.88 3.31 15.86
N GLN A 71 -4.97 3.84 16.45
CA GLN A 71 -6.33 3.39 16.18
C GLN A 71 -7.03 4.23 15.10
N GLU A 72 -6.93 5.56 15.18
CA GLU A 72 -7.71 6.48 14.35
C GLU A 72 -7.03 6.78 13.01
N VAL A 73 -5.71 6.95 12.98
CA VAL A 73 -5.00 7.32 11.74
C VAL A 73 -5.11 6.25 10.64
N PRO A 74 -5.00 4.93 10.94
CA PRO A 74 -5.21 3.91 9.91
C PRO A 74 -6.62 3.97 9.30
N GLN A 75 -7.65 4.19 10.12
CA GLN A 75 -9.03 4.34 9.65
C GLN A 75 -9.19 5.58 8.77
N GLN A 76 -8.53 6.68 9.14
CA GLN A 76 -8.52 7.89 8.32
C GLN A 76 -7.79 7.67 6.98
N ILE A 77 -6.68 6.93 6.96
CA ILE A 77 -5.98 6.55 5.72
C ILE A 77 -6.89 5.68 4.86
N GLU A 78 -7.61 4.71 5.43
CA GLU A 78 -8.59 3.90 4.70
C GLU A 78 -9.72 4.76 4.12
N TYR A 79 -10.24 5.72 4.89
CA TYR A 79 -11.23 6.70 4.40
C TYR A 79 -10.68 7.51 3.22
N LEU A 80 -9.46 8.04 3.32
CA LEU A 80 -8.81 8.81 2.24
C LEU A 80 -8.56 7.94 1.00
N ASN A 81 -8.20 6.67 1.18
CA ASN A 81 -8.06 5.72 0.07
C ASN A 81 -9.41 5.47 -0.62
N ALA A 82 -10.50 5.32 0.15
CA ALA A 82 -11.83 5.18 -0.40
C ALA A 82 -12.29 6.46 -1.13
N GLU A 83 -11.96 7.64 -0.60
CA GLU A 83 -12.27 8.92 -1.23
C GLU A 83 -11.49 9.11 -2.54
N LEU A 84 -10.19 8.79 -2.53
CA LEU A 84 -9.37 8.74 -3.74
C LEU A 84 -9.96 7.79 -4.79
N GLN A 85 -10.43 6.61 -4.38
CA GLN A 85 -11.12 5.67 -5.30
C GLN A 85 -12.42 6.26 -5.86
N LYS A 86 -13.19 7.04 -5.09
CA LYS A 86 -14.39 7.73 -5.61
C LYS A 86 -14.02 8.79 -6.63
N LEU A 87 -12.99 9.59 -6.35
CA LEU A 87 -12.46 10.58 -7.29
C LEU A 87 -11.99 9.90 -8.57
N GLN A 88 -11.21 8.82 -8.45
CA GLN A 88 -10.77 8.01 -9.58
C GLN A 88 -11.94 7.46 -10.39
N LYS A 89 -13.00 6.96 -9.75
CA LYS A 89 -14.22 6.51 -10.44
C LYS A 89 -14.93 7.66 -11.17
N LYS A 90 -14.98 8.86 -10.57
CA LYS A 90 -15.57 10.04 -11.21
C LYS A 90 -14.76 10.44 -12.45
N VAL A 91 -13.44 10.57 -12.33
CA VAL A 91 -12.55 10.83 -13.46
C VAL A 91 -12.68 9.74 -14.53
N ALA A 92 -12.70 8.47 -14.13
CA ALA A 92 -12.87 7.35 -15.03
C ALA A 92 -14.21 7.40 -15.77
N SER A 93 -15.28 7.82 -15.11
CA SER A 93 -16.61 7.98 -15.73
C SER A 93 -16.62 9.12 -16.75
N GLU A 94 -16.03 10.28 -16.43
CA GLU A 94 -15.93 11.40 -17.37
C GLU A 94 -15.07 11.03 -18.58
N ARG A 95 -13.91 10.41 -18.35
CA ARG A 95 -13.05 9.92 -19.44
C ARG A 95 -13.72 8.82 -20.26
N THR A 96 -14.48 7.95 -19.62
CA THR A 96 -15.31 6.96 -20.32
C THR A 96 -16.29 7.65 -21.25
N THR A 97 -16.98 8.71 -20.80
CA THR A 97 -17.90 9.46 -21.67
C THR A 97 -17.19 10.18 -22.82
N ASP A 98 -16.00 10.73 -22.57
CA ASP A 98 -15.18 11.38 -23.60
C ASP A 98 -14.71 10.36 -24.64
N TRP A 99 -14.28 9.16 -24.20
CA TRP A 99 -13.90 8.05 -25.07
C TRP A 99 -15.07 7.53 -25.90
N ASP A 100 -16.23 7.30 -25.29
CA ASP A 100 -17.41 6.81 -25.99
C ASP A 100 -17.89 7.86 -27.02
N SER A 101 -17.83 9.15 -26.68
CA SER A 101 -18.10 10.26 -27.62
C SER A 101 -17.12 10.28 -28.78
N TYR A 102 -15.81 10.17 -28.51
CA TYR A 102 -14.78 10.05 -29.55
C TYR A 102 -15.09 8.88 -30.50
N LYS A 103 -15.42 7.71 -29.95
CA LYS A 103 -15.73 6.51 -30.71
C LYS A 103 -16.94 6.73 -31.63
N HIS A 104 -18.03 7.27 -31.09
CA HIS A 104 -19.22 7.58 -31.87
C HIS A 104 -18.91 8.56 -33.01
N LEU A 105 -18.23 9.68 -32.72
CA LEU A 105 -17.83 10.66 -33.72
C LEU A 105 -16.93 10.06 -34.81
N LYS A 106 -15.97 9.22 -34.43
CA LYS A 106 -15.07 8.55 -35.39
C LYS A 106 -15.83 7.57 -36.29
N SER A 107 -16.77 6.81 -35.75
CA SER A 107 -17.64 5.92 -36.54
C SER A 107 -18.45 6.72 -37.56
N THR A 108 -19.13 7.78 -37.10
CA THR A 108 -19.89 8.68 -37.97
C THR A 108 -19.01 9.30 -39.06
N HIS A 109 -17.82 9.78 -38.72
CA HIS A 109 -16.88 10.34 -39.69
C HIS A 109 -16.50 9.33 -40.78
N ASN A 110 -16.21 8.08 -40.40
CA ASN A 110 -15.85 7.03 -41.36
C ASN A 110 -17.02 6.69 -42.30
N GLU A 111 -18.24 6.59 -41.76
CA GLU A 111 -19.46 6.34 -42.54
C GLU A 111 -19.74 7.47 -43.54
N LEU A 112 -19.72 8.71 -43.06
CA LEU A 112 -19.95 9.87 -43.93
C LEU A 112 -18.85 10.04 -44.98
N LYS A 113 -17.60 9.72 -44.64
CA LYS A 113 -16.50 9.70 -45.61
C LYS A 113 -16.73 8.66 -46.70
N ALA A 114 -17.17 7.45 -46.35
CA ALA A 114 -17.52 6.42 -47.34
C ALA A 114 -18.65 6.89 -48.26
N LEU A 115 -19.72 7.48 -47.71
CA LEU A 115 -20.83 8.04 -48.48
C LEU A 115 -20.42 9.20 -49.39
N SER A 116 -19.49 10.06 -48.94
CA SER A 116 -18.99 11.16 -49.78
C SER A 116 -18.22 10.66 -51.01
N ILE A 117 -17.46 9.57 -50.86
CA ILE A 117 -16.72 8.94 -51.96
C ILE A 117 -17.71 8.29 -52.94
N GLU A 118 -18.72 7.58 -52.44
CA GLU A 118 -19.76 6.95 -53.27
C GLU A 118 -20.56 7.98 -54.08
N ASN A 119 -20.88 9.13 -53.49
CA ASN A 119 -21.63 10.20 -54.14
C ASN A 119 -20.73 11.21 -54.90
N ASN A 120 -19.41 10.95 -54.96
CA ASN A 120 -18.41 11.78 -55.64
C ASN A 120 -18.43 13.27 -55.23
N ILE A 121 -18.63 13.52 -53.92
CA ILE A 121 -18.67 14.87 -53.35
C ILE A 121 -17.26 15.27 -52.89
N ALA A 122 -16.76 16.39 -53.41
CA ALA A 122 -15.47 16.93 -52.98
C ALA A 122 -15.61 17.60 -51.60
N ILE A 123 -14.94 17.02 -50.60
CA ILE A 123 -14.94 17.53 -49.22
C ILE A 123 -13.49 17.76 -48.78
N GLU A 124 -13.23 18.84 -48.03
CA GLU A 124 -11.91 19.06 -47.45
C GLU A 124 -11.59 17.96 -46.42
N PRO A 125 -10.43 17.29 -46.54
CA PRO A 125 -10.06 16.22 -45.63
C PRO A 125 -9.71 16.79 -44.25
N PHE A 126 -10.37 16.29 -43.22
CA PHE A 126 -9.94 16.47 -41.83
C PHE A 126 -9.76 15.12 -41.14
N ASN A 127 -8.93 15.10 -40.09
CA ASN A 127 -8.56 13.88 -39.38
C ASN A 127 -9.18 13.85 -37.97
N ALA A 128 -9.38 12.65 -37.45
CA ALA A 128 -9.75 12.47 -36.05
C ALA A 128 -8.67 13.07 -35.12
N PRO A 129 -9.06 13.64 -33.97
CA PRO A 129 -8.11 14.27 -33.05
C PRO A 129 -7.11 13.25 -32.52
N SER A 130 -5.85 13.67 -32.42
CA SER A 130 -4.75 12.84 -31.87
C SER A 130 -4.75 12.79 -30.34
N ILE A 131 -5.39 13.75 -29.68
CA ILE A 131 -5.50 13.85 -28.23
C ILE A 131 -6.97 14.00 -27.88
N ILE A 132 -7.50 13.09 -27.07
CA ILE A 132 -8.92 13.08 -26.68
C ILE A 132 -9.10 14.03 -25.49
N THR A 133 -9.51 15.26 -25.78
CA THR A 133 -9.91 16.28 -24.79
C THR A 133 -11.29 16.84 -25.15
N LYS A 134 -12.02 17.38 -24.16
CA LYS A 134 -13.34 18.01 -24.38
C LYS A 134 -13.32 19.08 -25.48
N SER A 135 -12.26 19.88 -25.55
CA SER A 135 -12.10 20.91 -26.59
C SER A 135 -11.90 20.31 -27.99
N HIS A 136 -11.01 19.31 -28.14
CA HIS A 136 -10.80 18.65 -29.42
C HIS A 136 -12.04 17.87 -29.89
N LEU A 137 -12.77 17.25 -28.97
CA LEU A 137 -14.02 16.56 -29.28
C LEU A 137 -15.12 17.52 -29.76
N ALA A 138 -15.23 18.71 -29.14
CA ALA A 138 -16.17 19.74 -29.58
C ALA A 138 -15.86 20.23 -31.01
N THR A 139 -14.58 20.50 -31.30
CA THR A 139 -14.14 20.89 -32.66
C THR A 139 -14.40 19.77 -33.66
N TYR A 140 -14.06 18.52 -33.31
CA TYR A 140 -14.25 17.37 -34.19
C TYR A 140 -15.73 17.12 -34.49
N LYS A 141 -16.60 17.26 -33.49
CA LYS A 141 -18.05 17.19 -33.66
C LYS A 141 -18.55 18.25 -34.65
N SER A 142 -18.14 19.51 -34.49
CA SER A 142 -18.53 20.59 -35.40
C SER A 142 -18.09 20.32 -36.85
N GLN A 143 -16.90 19.74 -37.06
CA GLN A 143 -16.44 19.35 -38.39
C GLN A 143 -17.30 18.23 -39.00
N ILE A 144 -17.70 17.23 -38.19
CA ILE A 144 -18.61 16.16 -38.62
C ILE A 144 -20.00 16.69 -38.95
N ASP A 145 -20.55 17.58 -38.12
CA ASP A 145 -21.87 18.18 -38.33
C ASP A 145 -21.89 19.00 -39.64
N ASN A 146 -20.84 19.77 -39.92
CA ASN A 146 -20.68 20.47 -41.20
C ASN A 146 -20.62 19.52 -42.40
N LEU A 147 -19.91 18.40 -42.26
CA LEU A 147 -19.80 17.39 -43.31
C LEU A 147 -21.16 16.71 -43.56
N TYR A 148 -21.92 16.42 -42.51
CA TYR A 148 -23.28 15.91 -42.60
C TYR A 148 -24.21 16.89 -43.33
N GLU A 149 -24.16 18.19 -42.98
CA GLU A 149 -24.97 19.21 -43.67
C GLU A 149 -24.64 19.32 -45.17
N LEU A 150 -23.37 19.23 -45.55
CA LEU A 150 -22.95 19.28 -46.95
C LEU A 150 -23.46 18.05 -47.73
N LEU A 151 -23.40 16.87 -47.13
CA LEU A 151 -23.98 15.64 -47.71
C LEU A 151 -25.51 15.77 -47.83
N GLN A 152 -26.18 16.25 -46.80
CA GLN A 152 -27.63 16.42 -46.85
C GLN A 152 -28.05 17.40 -47.95
N LYS A 153 -27.36 18.55 -48.11
CA LYS A 153 -27.65 19.54 -49.16
C LYS A 153 -27.38 19.04 -50.58
N SER A 154 -26.45 18.11 -50.76
CA SER A 154 -26.12 17.53 -52.07
C SER A 154 -27.09 16.42 -52.46
N ILE A 155 -27.50 15.57 -51.51
CA ILE A 155 -28.49 14.51 -51.73
C ILE A 155 -29.89 15.13 -51.94
N SER A 156 -30.27 16.15 -51.17
CA SER A 156 -31.59 16.80 -51.27
C SER A 156 -31.84 17.52 -52.62
N LYS A 157 -30.82 17.69 -53.46
CA LYS A 157 -30.99 18.21 -54.83
C LYS A 157 -31.41 17.15 -55.85
N VAL A 158 -31.44 15.86 -55.46
CA VAL A 158 -31.67 14.72 -56.35
C VAL A 158 -33.06 14.09 -56.19
N ASP A 159 -33.78 14.34 -55.10
CA ASP A 159 -35.02 13.59 -54.80
C ASP A 159 -36.29 14.18 -55.47
N GLU A 160 -36.62 13.67 -56.65
CA GLU A 160 -37.96 13.11 -56.86
C GLU A 160 -37.86 11.61 -56.54
N LEU A 161 -38.57 11.15 -55.50
CA LEU A 161 -38.59 9.72 -55.11
C LEU A 161 -39.03 8.87 -56.31
N SER A 162 -38.25 7.85 -56.66
CA SER A 162 -38.64 6.93 -57.73
C SER A 162 -39.83 6.06 -57.29
N GLU A 163 -40.65 5.61 -58.24
CA GLU A 163 -41.79 4.73 -57.96
C GLU A 163 -41.39 3.45 -57.20
N GLU A 164 -40.18 2.93 -57.46
CA GLU A 164 -39.62 1.76 -56.77
C GLU A 164 -39.31 2.03 -55.29
N GLN A 165 -38.89 3.25 -54.94
CA GLN A 165 -38.63 3.65 -53.56
C GLN A 165 -39.92 3.88 -52.77
N LEU A 166 -40.96 4.40 -53.42
CA LEU A 166 -42.30 4.52 -52.84
C LEU A 166 -42.94 3.14 -52.58
N ASP A 167 -42.79 2.20 -53.51
CA ASP A 167 -43.24 0.81 -53.34
C ASP A 167 -42.49 0.11 -52.19
N MET A 168 -41.18 0.28 -52.12
CA MET A 168 -40.36 -0.30 -51.05
C MET A 168 -40.69 0.29 -49.67
N GLN A 169 -40.95 1.60 -49.58
CA GLN A 169 -41.42 2.26 -48.36
C GLN A 169 -42.79 1.74 -47.91
N GLN A 170 -43.71 1.53 -48.86
CA GLN A 170 -45.00 0.91 -48.58
C GLN A 170 -44.83 -0.53 -48.06
N ARG A 171 -43.95 -1.33 -48.65
CA ARG A 171 -43.66 -2.70 -48.20
C ARG A 171 -43.07 -2.76 -46.80
N PHE A 172 -42.19 -1.83 -46.44
CA PHE A 172 -41.68 -1.72 -45.06
C PHE A 172 -42.76 -1.27 -44.07
N SER A 173 -43.65 -0.36 -44.47
CA SER A 173 -44.77 0.10 -43.62
C SER A 173 -45.83 -0.99 -43.38
N GLN A 174 -45.91 -1.99 -44.26
CA GLN A 174 -46.82 -3.14 -44.16
C GLN A 174 -46.27 -4.30 -43.31
N GLY A 175 -45.04 -4.19 -42.79
CA GLY A 175 -44.51 -5.13 -41.81
C GLY A 175 -43.90 -6.42 -42.37
N ASP A 176 -43.63 -6.50 -43.67
CA ASP A 176 -42.89 -7.61 -44.28
C ASP A 176 -41.41 -7.56 -43.88
N SER A 177 -41.11 -8.06 -42.69
CA SER A 177 -39.74 -8.20 -42.19
C SER A 177 -39.09 -9.47 -42.76
N MET A 178 -38.22 -9.30 -43.76
CA MET A 178 -37.15 -10.27 -44.01
C MET A 178 -36.16 -10.17 -42.83
N LEU A 179 -36.04 -11.26 -42.06
CA LEU A 179 -35.20 -11.44 -40.87
C LEU A 179 -35.57 -10.59 -39.64
N SER A 180 -35.94 -11.26 -38.55
CA SER A 180 -36.05 -10.62 -37.23
C SER A 180 -34.67 -10.16 -36.73
N VAL A 181 -34.61 -9.01 -36.07
CA VAL A 181 -33.38 -8.41 -35.52
C VAL A 181 -32.63 -9.40 -34.61
N THR A 182 -33.36 -10.27 -33.92
CA THR A 182 -32.83 -11.35 -33.07
C THR A 182 -32.15 -12.46 -33.89
N ALA A 183 -32.75 -12.88 -35.01
CA ALA A 183 -32.17 -13.89 -35.90
C ALA A 183 -30.94 -13.38 -36.67
N TRP A 184 -30.91 -12.08 -36.98
CA TRP A 184 -29.74 -11.42 -37.56
C TRP A 184 -28.58 -11.30 -36.55
N LYS A 185 -28.87 -10.89 -35.30
CA LYS A 185 -27.86 -10.82 -34.23
C LYS A 185 -27.17 -12.16 -33.98
N ALA A 186 -27.90 -13.27 -34.03
CA ALA A 186 -27.35 -14.62 -33.83
C ALA A 186 -26.39 -15.08 -34.95
N LYS A 187 -26.37 -14.40 -36.10
CA LYS A 187 -25.47 -14.69 -37.24
C LYS A 187 -24.21 -13.81 -37.27
N LEU A 188 -24.01 -12.94 -36.28
CA LEU A 188 -22.82 -12.07 -36.24
C LEU A 188 -21.57 -12.87 -35.81
N PRO A 189 -20.44 -12.74 -36.53
CA PRO A 189 -19.20 -13.46 -36.22
C PRO A 189 -18.56 -13.05 -34.88
N GLU A 190 -17.86 -14.00 -34.24
CA GLU A 190 -17.15 -13.85 -32.95
C GLU A 190 -16.10 -12.72 -32.93
N THR A 191 -15.61 -12.30 -34.10
CA THR A 191 -14.64 -11.21 -34.29
C THR A 191 -15.07 -9.90 -33.60
N LYS A 192 -16.38 -9.64 -33.48
CA LYS A 192 -16.91 -8.49 -32.72
C LYS A 192 -16.56 -8.53 -31.22
N SER A 193 -16.35 -9.72 -30.64
CA SER A 193 -15.96 -9.91 -29.24
C SER A 193 -14.49 -9.55 -29.01
N ARG A 194 -13.59 -9.93 -29.94
CA ARG A 194 -12.16 -9.67 -29.81
C ARG A 194 -11.81 -8.21 -30.00
N LEU A 195 -12.40 -7.56 -31.01
CA LEU A 195 -12.23 -6.13 -31.22
C LEU A 195 -12.74 -5.34 -30.02
N LYS A 196 -13.87 -5.76 -29.44
CA LYS A 196 -14.37 -5.18 -28.19
C LYS A 196 -13.38 -5.32 -27.02
N LYS A 197 -12.68 -6.45 -26.89
CA LYS A 197 -11.62 -6.60 -25.87
C LYS A 197 -10.49 -5.59 -26.05
N LEU A 198 -10.00 -5.40 -27.28
CA LEU A 198 -8.98 -4.38 -27.57
C LEU A 198 -9.50 -2.98 -27.22
N GLU A 199 -10.74 -2.67 -27.60
CA GLU A 199 -11.38 -1.40 -27.26
C GLU A 199 -11.49 -1.19 -25.75
N ASP A 200 -11.88 -2.23 -25.00
CA ASP A 200 -11.98 -2.18 -23.54
C ASP A 200 -10.60 -1.93 -22.90
N THR A 201 -9.53 -2.56 -23.40
CA THR A 201 -8.15 -2.29 -22.95
C THR A 201 -7.69 -0.87 -23.30
N LEU A 202 -7.98 -0.36 -24.51
CA LEU A 202 -7.63 1.01 -24.88
C LEU A 202 -8.39 2.05 -24.02
N LYS A 203 -9.65 1.76 -23.70
CA LYS A 203 -10.46 2.57 -22.79
C LYS A 203 -9.85 2.57 -21.38
N GLU A 204 -9.41 1.41 -20.88
CA GLU A 204 -8.68 1.29 -19.62
C GLU A 204 -7.39 2.14 -19.63
N MET A 205 -6.57 2.03 -20.68
CA MET A 205 -5.36 2.84 -20.85
C MET A 205 -5.65 4.35 -20.81
N TYR A 206 -6.73 4.78 -21.47
CA TYR A 206 -7.15 6.19 -21.46
C TYR A 206 -7.61 6.63 -20.07
N VAL A 207 -8.41 5.80 -19.39
CA VAL A 207 -8.89 6.06 -18.02
C VAL A 207 -7.73 6.24 -17.04
N HIS A 208 -6.68 5.42 -17.15
CA HIS A 208 -5.51 5.43 -16.26
C HIS A 208 -4.41 6.46 -16.60
N GLU A 209 -4.67 7.41 -17.51
CA GLU A 209 -3.74 8.48 -17.92
C GLU A 209 -2.42 7.94 -18.49
N MET A 210 -2.50 6.82 -19.20
CA MET A 210 -1.32 6.27 -19.85
C MET A 210 -0.87 7.16 -21.02
N SER A 211 0.36 6.94 -21.48
CA SER A 211 0.94 7.68 -22.60
C SER A 211 -0.03 7.73 -23.80
N GLN A 212 -0.48 8.95 -24.14
CA GLN A 212 -1.39 9.18 -25.26
C GLN A 212 -0.76 8.79 -26.60
N ASP A 213 0.57 8.91 -26.72
CA ASP A 213 1.31 8.48 -27.91
C ASP A 213 1.20 6.96 -28.13
N LYS A 214 1.25 6.18 -27.04
CA LYS A 214 1.11 4.72 -27.12
C LYS A 214 -0.32 4.31 -27.46
N ILE A 215 -1.31 4.96 -26.84
CA ILE A 215 -2.74 4.75 -27.15
C ILE A 215 -2.98 5.07 -28.64
N LYS A 216 -2.46 6.19 -29.13
CA LYS A 216 -2.57 6.59 -30.54
C LYS A 216 -1.89 5.57 -31.47
N ALA A 217 -0.68 5.13 -31.16
CA ALA A 217 0.02 4.14 -31.98
C ALA A 217 -0.76 2.82 -32.09
N LEU A 218 -1.45 2.39 -31.03
CA LEU A 218 -2.32 1.20 -31.06
C LEU A 218 -3.61 1.45 -31.85
N ILE A 219 -4.21 2.64 -31.72
CA ILE A 219 -5.38 3.05 -32.52
C ILE A 219 -5.04 3.10 -34.01
N ASP A 220 -3.89 3.67 -34.38
CA ASP A 220 -3.44 3.79 -35.76
C ASP A 220 -3.18 2.40 -36.35
N ARG A 221 -2.51 1.50 -35.61
CA ARG A 221 -2.35 0.09 -36.01
C ARG A 221 -3.69 -0.62 -36.19
N CYS A 222 -4.67 -0.35 -35.31
CA CYS A 222 -6.01 -0.91 -35.43
C CYS A 222 -6.74 -0.42 -36.71
N GLY A 223 -6.53 0.85 -37.10
CA GLY A 223 -7.12 1.43 -38.32
C GLY A 223 -6.54 0.88 -39.63
N LEU A 224 -5.37 0.26 -39.59
CA LEU A 224 -4.73 -0.40 -40.74
C LEU A 224 -5.18 -1.86 -40.92
N LEU A 225 -5.94 -2.42 -39.97
CA LEU A 225 -6.43 -3.78 -40.07
C LEU A 225 -7.56 -3.87 -41.09
N ASP A 226 -7.41 -4.75 -42.07
CA ASP A 226 -8.48 -5.10 -43.00
C ASP A 226 -9.08 -6.46 -42.64
N SER A 227 -10.38 -6.47 -42.33
CA SER A 227 -11.14 -7.68 -42.03
C SER A 227 -11.20 -8.69 -43.19
N SER A 228 -10.84 -8.28 -44.41
CA SER A 228 -10.76 -9.15 -45.58
C SER A 228 -9.45 -9.94 -45.66
N GLU A 229 -8.42 -9.56 -44.90
CA GLU A 229 -7.11 -10.22 -44.92
C GLU A 229 -7.09 -11.50 -44.08
N ALA A 230 -6.45 -12.55 -44.61
CA ALA A 230 -6.31 -13.84 -43.91
C ALA A 230 -5.53 -13.76 -42.58
N LYS A 231 -4.77 -12.68 -42.35
CA LYS A 231 -3.94 -12.47 -41.14
C LYS A 231 -4.65 -11.62 -40.07
N TYR A 232 -5.84 -11.12 -40.34
CA TYR A 232 -6.56 -10.18 -39.49
C TYR A 232 -6.65 -10.64 -38.02
N GLU A 233 -7.11 -11.87 -37.79
CA GLU A 233 -7.30 -12.41 -36.44
C GLU A 233 -5.97 -12.51 -35.66
N VAL A 234 -4.88 -12.90 -36.32
CA VAL A 234 -3.56 -13.01 -35.69
C VAL A 234 -2.99 -11.63 -35.34
N GLN A 235 -3.17 -10.65 -36.23
CA GLN A 235 -2.74 -9.28 -35.98
C GLN A 235 -3.55 -8.63 -34.86
N LEU A 236 -4.85 -8.90 -34.80
CA LEU A 236 -5.73 -8.44 -33.72
C LEU A 236 -5.33 -9.06 -32.37
N ASP A 237 -5.07 -10.37 -32.33
CA ASP A 237 -4.61 -11.06 -31.12
C ASP A 237 -3.25 -10.51 -30.64
N SER A 238 -2.32 -10.22 -31.56
CA SER A 238 -1.05 -9.57 -31.23
C SER A 238 -1.24 -8.16 -30.64
N LEU A 239 -2.17 -7.37 -31.16
CA LEU A 239 -2.48 -6.03 -30.65
C LEU A 239 -3.11 -6.08 -29.25
N ILE A 240 -4.00 -7.05 -29.01
CA ILE A 240 -4.61 -7.26 -27.69
C ILE A 240 -3.53 -7.58 -26.66
N ILE A 241 -2.59 -8.47 -26.99
CA ILE A 241 -1.48 -8.83 -26.10
C ILE A 241 -0.58 -7.62 -25.86
N ASP A 242 -0.17 -6.90 -26.91
CA ASP A 242 0.66 -5.69 -26.80
C ASP A 242 0.03 -4.64 -25.86
N ALA A 243 -1.28 -4.40 -26.00
CA ALA A 243 -2.01 -3.43 -25.20
C ALA A 243 -2.15 -3.89 -23.74
N ALA A 244 -2.49 -5.16 -23.52
CA ALA A 244 -2.65 -5.72 -22.18
C ALA A 244 -1.32 -5.76 -21.41
N ASP A 245 -0.23 -6.19 -22.05
CA ASP A 245 1.10 -6.24 -21.44
C ASP A 245 1.62 -4.85 -21.08
N PHE A 246 1.41 -3.87 -21.97
CA PHE A 246 1.77 -2.47 -21.68
C PHE A 246 0.98 -1.94 -20.48
N THR A 247 -0.34 -2.15 -20.48
CA THR A 247 -1.22 -1.69 -19.39
C THR A 247 -0.80 -2.28 -18.05
N LYS A 248 -0.58 -3.59 -18.01
CA LYS A 248 -0.14 -4.31 -16.82
C LYS A 248 1.21 -3.82 -16.30
N ASN A 249 2.19 -3.63 -17.19
CA ASN A 249 3.55 -3.22 -16.79
C ASN A 249 3.57 -1.80 -16.21
N GLU A 250 2.85 -0.87 -16.82
CA GLU A 250 2.79 0.52 -16.34
C GLU A 250 2.04 0.66 -15.01
N LEU A 251 0.94 -0.08 -14.82
CA LEU A 251 0.26 -0.13 -13.52
C LEU A 251 1.18 -0.67 -12.42
N ALA A 252 1.89 -1.77 -12.70
CA ALA A 252 2.85 -2.34 -11.77
C ALA A 252 4.02 -1.39 -11.46
N LEU A 253 4.50 -0.63 -12.45
CA LEU A 253 5.53 0.40 -12.26
C LEU A 253 5.04 1.53 -11.36
N ARG A 254 3.81 1.99 -11.54
CA ARG A 254 3.19 3.03 -10.71
C ARG A 254 3.06 2.57 -9.26
N GLU A 255 2.52 1.38 -9.03
CA GLU A 255 2.38 0.80 -7.69
C GLU A 255 3.75 0.62 -7.00
N ALA A 256 4.75 0.11 -7.72
CA ALA A 256 6.09 -0.07 -7.17
C ALA A 256 6.78 1.27 -6.83
N ARG A 257 6.55 2.33 -7.62
CA ARG A 257 7.03 3.69 -7.31
C ARG A 257 6.37 4.26 -6.07
N GLU A 258 5.05 4.08 -5.92
CA GLU A 258 4.33 4.52 -4.71
C GLU A 258 4.83 3.79 -3.46
N ASP A 259 5.01 2.46 -3.52
CA ASP A 259 5.53 1.65 -2.40
C ASP A 259 6.96 2.07 -1.99
N LEU A 260 7.84 2.30 -2.97
CA LEU A 260 9.19 2.81 -2.70
C LEU A 260 9.15 4.21 -2.10
N SER A 261 8.36 5.13 -2.66
CA SER A 261 8.22 6.51 -2.17
C SER A 261 7.73 6.54 -0.71
N ASN A 262 6.72 5.74 -0.39
CA ASN A 262 6.22 5.58 0.98
C ASN A 262 7.28 5.04 1.94
N SER A 263 8.03 4.04 1.50
CA SER A 263 9.09 3.44 2.32
C SER A 263 10.24 4.43 2.59
N LEU A 264 10.60 5.25 1.61
CA LEU A 264 11.61 6.31 1.78
C LEU A 264 11.16 7.37 2.78
N LEU A 265 9.90 7.82 2.70
CA LEU A 265 9.34 8.76 3.66
C LEU A 265 9.40 8.23 5.10
N LEU A 266 9.12 6.94 5.31
CA LEU A 266 9.25 6.31 6.61
C LEU A 266 10.70 6.26 7.11
N ILE A 267 11.67 6.00 6.23
CA ILE A 267 13.09 6.01 6.61
C ILE A 267 13.53 7.43 7.02
N GLU A 268 13.01 8.47 6.37
CA GLU A 268 13.30 9.87 6.73
C GLU A 268 12.86 10.21 8.16
N THR A 269 11.77 9.60 8.65
CA THR A 269 11.32 9.83 10.03
C THR A 269 12.28 9.27 11.09
N LEU A 270 13.22 8.42 10.69
CA LEU A 270 14.26 7.95 11.59
C LEU A 270 15.31 9.04 11.88
N GLY A 271 15.29 10.18 11.18
CA GLY A 271 16.10 11.36 11.48
C GLY A 271 17.60 11.21 11.21
N GLU A 272 18.00 10.17 10.48
CA GLU A 272 19.39 9.93 10.07
C GLU A 272 19.55 10.15 8.56
N ASP A 273 20.66 10.76 8.15
CA ASP A 273 21.02 10.91 6.74
C ASP A 273 21.75 9.65 6.25
N PHE A 274 20.98 8.71 5.70
CA PHE A 274 21.52 7.49 5.14
C PHE A 274 21.99 7.70 3.70
N LYS A 275 23.28 7.46 3.44
CA LYS A 275 23.90 7.65 2.11
C LYS A 275 23.19 6.92 0.95
N PHE A 276 22.55 5.78 1.22
CA PHE A 276 21.81 5.02 0.20
C PHE A 276 20.49 5.68 -0.21
N MET A 277 19.95 6.61 0.57
CA MET A 277 18.66 7.28 0.29
C MET A 277 18.70 8.07 -1.01
N ALA A 278 19.80 8.76 -1.30
CA ALA A 278 19.98 9.47 -2.57
C ALA A 278 19.88 8.51 -3.77
N GLN A 279 20.52 7.35 -3.68
CA GLN A 279 20.49 6.32 -4.72
C GLN A 279 19.09 5.73 -4.91
N TRP A 280 18.36 5.49 -3.81
CA TRP A 280 16.99 4.97 -3.91
C TRP A 280 15.98 6.01 -4.41
N ARG A 281 16.19 7.30 -4.13
CA ARG A 281 15.39 8.38 -4.72
C ARG A 281 15.62 8.49 -6.23
N GLU A 282 16.86 8.40 -6.70
CA GLU A 282 17.16 8.40 -8.14
C GLU A 282 16.46 7.25 -8.88
N LYS A 283 16.33 6.08 -8.22
CA LYS A 283 15.66 4.93 -8.79
C LYS A 283 14.16 5.15 -9.06
N LEU A 284 13.50 6.09 -8.40
CA LEU A 284 12.06 6.35 -8.63
C LEU A 284 11.76 6.75 -10.07
N GLU A 285 12.66 7.50 -10.71
CA GLU A 285 12.42 8.05 -12.04
C GLU A 285 12.78 7.06 -13.16
N ASN A 286 13.96 6.44 -13.08
CA ASN A 286 14.61 5.79 -14.23
C ASN A 286 14.88 4.27 -14.08
N SER A 287 14.12 3.55 -13.25
CA SER A 287 14.38 2.12 -12.98
C SER A 287 13.39 1.17 -13.67
N SER A 288 13.85 -0.07 -13.87
CA SER A 288 12.99 -1.18 -14.28
C SER A 288 12.04 -1.59 -13.15
N LEU A 289 10.92 -2.25 -13.50
CA LEU A 289 9.96 -2.76 -12.52
C LEU A 289 10.62 -3.68 -11.47
N LYS A 290 11.50 -4.57 -11.93
CA LYS A 290 12.21 -5.51 -11.05
C LYS A 290 13.07 -4.75 -10.03
N ASP A 291 13.83 -3.75 -10.49
CA ASP A 291 14.71 -2.97 -9.61
C ASP A 291 13.91 -2.15 -8.59
N LEU A 292 12.74 -1.62 -8.98
CA LEU A 292 11.84 -0.89 -8.08
C LEU A 292 11.28 -1.80 -6.99
N LEU A 293 10.76 -2.98 -7.36
CA LEU A 293 10.21 -3.95 -6.40
C LEU A 293 11.28 -4.44 -5.42
N GLU A 294 12.48 -4.76 -5.89
CA GLU A 294 13.60 -5.16 -5.02
C GLU A 294 14.02 -4.02 -4.09
N THR A 295 14.05 -2.78 -4.58
CA THR A 295 14.44 -1.62 -3.76
C THR A 295 13.37 -1.27 -2.73
N ALA A 296 12.08 -1.33 -3.09
CA ALA A 296 10.96 -1.14 -2.18
C ALA A 296 10.96 -2.19 -1.06
N ALA A 297 11.18 -3.47 -1.40
CA ALA A 297 11.31 -4.53 -0.40
C ALA A 297 12.46 -4.27 0.57
N LYS A 298 13.65 -3.92 0.06
CA LYS A 298 14.81 -3.55 0.89
C LYS A 298 14.54 -2.35 1.78
N ALA A 299 13.83 -1.33 1.28
CA ALA A 299 13.49 -0.15 2.05
C ALA A 299 12.53 -0.46 3.21
N ARG A 300 11.49 -1.26 2.96
CA ARG A 300 10.57 -1.72 4.02
C ARG A 300 11.27 -2.55 5.09
N GLU A 301 12.10 -3.49 4.67
CA GLU A 301 12.86 -4.34 5.59
C GLU A 301 13.86 -3.50 6.41
N PHE A 302 14.55 -2.56 5.77
CA PHE A 302 15.47 -1.65 6.45
C PHE A 302 14.76 -0.81 7.52
N TYR A 303 13.63 -0.18 7.17
CA TYR A 303 12.85 0.62 8.12
C TYR A 303 12.36 -0.24 9.29
N LYS A 304 11.80 -1.42 9.01
CA LYS A 304 11.32 -2.35 10.04
C LYS A 304 12.44 -2.75 11.00
N ASN A 305 13.56 -3.24 10.47
CA ASN A 305 14.68 -3.71 11.30
C ASN A 305 15.28 -2.56 12.13
N THR A 306 15.44 -1.38 11.52
CA THR A 306 16.03 -0.22 12.20
C THR A 306 15.12 0.32 13.31
N SER A 307 13.81 0.45 13.03
CA SER A 307 12.84 0.89 14.04
C SER A 307 12.70 -0.12 15.19
N GLU A 308 12.59 -1.41 14.90
CA GLU A 308 12.54 -2.47 15.93
C GLU A 308 13.81 -2.51 16.78
N ASN A 309 14.99 -2.36 16.17
CA ASN A 309 16.26 -2.30 16.89
C ASN A 309 16.34 -1.09 17.82
N ARG A 310 15.93 0.09 17.37
CA ARG A 310 15.90 1.30 18.21
C ARG A 310 14.96 1.16 19.39
N ILE A 311 13.76 0.61 19.16
CA ILE A 311 12.79 0.33 20.23
C ILE A 311 13.38 -0.67 21.24
N ALA A 312 13.97 -1.76 20.76
CA ALA A 312 14.58 -2.77 21.62
C ALA A 312 15.75 -2.18 22.43
N GLU A 313 16.63 -1.40 21.82
CA GLU A 313 17.73 -0.71 22.51
C GLU A 313 17.25 0.28 23.58
N ALA A 314 16.22 1.07 23.27
CA ALA A 314 15.60 1.98 24.24
C ALA A 314 15.05 1.21 25.45
N ARG A 315 14.36 0.10 25.21
CA ARG A 315 13.86 -0.79 26.27
C ARG A 315 15.00 -1.38 27.11
N ARG A 316 16.08 -1.88 26.48
CA ARG A 316 17.25 -2.43 27.21
C ARG A 316 17.86 -1.39 28.14
N LYS A 317 18.06 -0.17 27.63
CA LYS A 317 18.63 0.94 28.42
C LYS A 317 17.74 1.27 29.63
N ALA A 318 16.43 1.34 29.43
CA ALA A 318 15.47 1.63 30.48
C ALA A 318 15.48 0.55 31.59
N ILE A 319 15.40 -0.73 31.19
CA ILE A 319 15.41 -1.86 32.14
C ILE A 319 16.72 -1.91 32.91
N LYS A 320 17.84 -1.74 32.21
CA LYS A 320 19.17 -1.71 32.85
C LYS A 320 19.22 -0.61 33.92
N SER A 321 18.86 0.62 33.55
CA SER A 321 18.88 1.74 34.49
C SER A 321 17.97 1.50 35.70
N ALA A 322 16.77 0.96 35.48
CA ALA A 322 15.84 0.67 36.56
C ALA A 322 16.33 -0.44 37.50
N LEU A 323 16.96 -1.48 36.97
CA LEU A 323 17.55 -2.56 37.78
C LEU A 323 18.76 -2.07 38.58
N GLU A 324 19.64 -1.28 37.98
CA GLU A 324 20.79 -0.68 38.68
C GLU A 324 20.32 0.23 39.82
N LYS A 325 19.32 1.08 39.58
CA LYS A 325 18.70 1.94 40.61
C LYS A 325 18.03 1.13 41.73
N ALA A 326 17.46 -0.04 41.41
CA ALA A 326 16.88 -0.96 42.39
C ALA A 326 17.94 -1.81 43.17
N GLY A 327 19.23 -1.58 42.91
CA GLY A 327 20.36 -2.21 43.62
C GLY A 327 20.81 -3.55 43.04
N TYR A 328 20.44 -3.87 41.80
CA TYR A 328 20.93 -5.06 41.11
C TYR A 328 22.20 -4.75 40.32
N THR A 329 23.16 -5.68 40.34
CA THR A 329 24.41 -5.54 39.60
C THR A 329 24.29 -6.16 38.20
N ILE A 330 24.60 -5.38 37.16
CA ILE A 330 24.65 -5.84 35.77
C ILE A 330 26.04 -5.56 35.21
N ASN A 331 26.72 -6.57 34.68
CA ASN A 331 28.01 -6.41 34.02
C ASN A 331 27.86 -6.44 32.47
N GLU A 332 28.94 -6.15 31.74
CA GLU A 332 28.92 -6.13 30.27
C GLU A 332 28.67 -7.52 29.68
N THR A 333 29.24 -8.57 30.27
CA THR A 333 29.06 -9.96 29.80
C THR A 333 27.60 -10.42 29.90
N MET A 334 26.90 -10.00 30.95
CA MET A 334 25.46 -10.23 31.14
C MET A 334 24.61 -9.48 30.10
N GLN A 335 25.02 -8.27 29.68
CA GLN A 335 24.33 -7.51 28.64
C GLN A 335 24.45 -8.21 27.28
N THR A 336 25.63 -8.72 26.93
CA THR A 336 25.84 -9.48 25.70
C THR A 336 25.03 -10.78 25.71
N ALA A 337 25.08 -11.53 26.82
CA ALA A 337 24.30 -12.76 26.98
C ALA A 337 22.78 -12.50 26.90
N TRP A 338 22.31 -11.35 27.38
CA TRP A 338 20.89 -11.01 27.29
C TRP A 338 20.44 -10.77 25.83
N VAL A 339 21.30 -10.18 25.00
CA VAL A 339 21.02 -10.00 23.57
C VAL A 339 21.01 -11.33 22.82
N GLU A 340 21.94 -12.22 23.13
CA GLU A 340 22.10 -13.51 22.44
C GLU A 340 21.08 -14.56 22.88
N ASP A 341 20.88 -14.72 24.19
CA ASP A 341 20.06 -15.78 24.78
C ASP A 341 18.64 -15.32 25.16
N GLY A 342 18.35 -14.01 25.06
CA GLY A 342 17.07 -13.45 25.51
C GLY A 342 16.84 -13.58 27.01
N ARG A 343 17.91 -13.81 27.78
CA ARG A 343 17.85 -14.11 29.22
C ARG A 343 18.91 -13.34 29.98
N LEU A 344 18.49 -12.71 31.07
CA LEU A 344 19.35 -12.00 32.00
C LEU A 344 19.08 -12.50 33.41
N VAL A 345 20.13 -12.85 34.16
CA VAL A 345 20.02 -13.20 35.58
C VAL A 345 20.84 -12.20 36.38
N VAL A 346 20.19 -11.46 37.27
CA VAL A 346 20.80 -10.42 38.10
C VAL A 346 20.67 -10.76 39.58
N LYS A 347 21.56 -10.20 40.41
CA LYS A 347 21.52 -10.33 41.86
C LYS A 347 21.79 -8.98 42.52
N LYS A 348 21.33 -8.84 43.77
CA LYS A 348 21.73 -7.73 44.65
C LYS A 348 23.04 -8.08 45.34
N GLU A 349 23.90 -7.11 45.63
CA GLU A 349 25.14 -7.37 46.38
C GLU A 349 24.88 -7.91 47.78
N SER A 350 23.75 -7.50 48.39
CA SER A 350 23.34 -7.88 49.74
C SER A 350 22.71 -9.27 49.84
N ASN A 351 22.33 -9.91 48.72
CA ASN A 351 21.65 -11.21 48.72
C ASN A 351 22.45 -12.25 47.93
N SER A 352 22.85 -13.31 48.63
CA SER A 352 23.70 -14.37 48.07
C SER A 352 22.97 -15.68 47.78
N LEU A 353 21.69 -15.81 48.15
CA LEU A 353 20.89 -17.03 47.95
C LEU A 353 19.90 -16.91 46.79
N TYR A 354 19.56 -15.68 46.40
CA TYR A 354 18.52 -15.40 45.42
C TYR A 354 18.97 -14.38 44.37
N GLY A 355 18.34 -14.47 43.19
CA GLY A 355 18.49 -13.55 42.09
C GLY A 355 17.17 -13.37 41.36
N VAL A 356 17.19 -12.56 40.32
CA VAL A 356 16.04 -12.32 39.45
C VAL A 356 16.43 -12.71 38.04
N GLU A 357 15.61 -13.58 37.44
CA GLU A 357 15.71 -13.93 36.03
C GLU A 357 14.70 -13.12 35.23
N ILE A 358 15.19 -12.47 34.19
CA ILE A 358 14.45 -11.69 33.21
C ILE A 358 14.58 -12.43 31.88
N MET A 359 13.46 -12.89 31.35
CA MET A 359 13.36 -13.54 30.04
C MET A 359 12.61 -12.62 29.09
N SER A 360 13.10 -12.48 27.87
CA SER A 360 12.50 -11.63 26.86
C SER A 360 12.76 -12.16 25.46
N PRO A 361 11.83 -11.99 24.51
CA PRO A 361 12.15 -12.13 23.09
C PRO A 361 13.20 -11.07 22.69
N THR A 362 13.86 -11.28 21.56
CA THR A 362 14.91 -10.39 21.04
C THR A 362 14.48 -8.92 20.90
N ASN A 363 13.19 -8.68 20.59
CA ASN A 363 12.58 -7.36 20.47
C ASN A 363 12.08 -6.75 21.80
N LEU A 364 12.22 -7.47 22.93
CA LEU A 364 11.81 -7.04 24.27
C LEU A 364 10.35 -6.59 24.38
N SER A 365 9.50 -7.07 23.48
CA SER A 365 8.08 -6.68 23.44
C SER A 365 7.30 -7.09 24.68
N ARG A 366 7.68 -8.21 25.30
CA ARG A 366 7.15 -8.71 26.58
C ARG A 366 8.27 -9.32 27.39
N ILE A 367 8.30 -9.04 28.67
CA ILE A 367 9.35 -9.44 29.59
C ILE A 367 8.72 -10.28 30.68
N GLN A 368 9.23 -11.48 30.88
CA GLN A 368 8.89 -12.31 32.01
C GLN A 368 9.97 -12.15 33.07
N ALA A 369 9.59 -11.73 34.27
CA ALA A 369 10.51 -11.63 35.40
C ALA A 369 10.08 -12.57 36.53
N ARG A 370 11.03 -13.31 37.10
CA ARG A 370 10.81 -14.19 38.26
C ARG A 370 12.01 -14.20 39.19
N VAL A 371 11.75 -14.52 40.45
CA VAL A 371 12.80 -14.86 41.41
C VAL A 371 13.37 -16.23 41.05
N VAL A 372 14.68 -16.37 41.19
CA VAL A 372 15.42 -17.61 41.02
C VAL A 372 16.37 -17.79 42.19
N ALA A 373 16.72 -19.03 42.49
CA ALA A 373 17.55 -19.37 43.63
C ALA A 373 18.90 -19.96 43.18
N ASP A 374 19.92 -19.84 44.03
CA ASP A 374 21.23 -20.45 43.77
C ASP A 374 21.15 -21.97 43.89
N GLU A 375 21.41 -22.66 42.78
CA GLU A 375 21.47 -24.13 42.73
C GLU A 375 22.58 -24.70 43.62
N ASN A 376 23.62 -23.91 43.93
CA ASN A 376 24.74 -24.37 44.75
C ASN A 376 24.44 -24.32 46.26
N ARG A 377 23.31 -23.71 46.64
CA ARG A 377 22.95 -23.44 48.05
C ARG A 377 21.52 -23.84 48.38
N SER A 378 20.97 -24.83 47.68
CA SER A 378 19.60 -25.32 47.88
C SER A 378 19.34 -25.82 49.32
N ASN A 379 20.37 -26.26 50.04
CA ASN A 379 20.26 -26.71 51.44
C ASN A 379 20.05 -25.57 52.46
N GLU A 380 20.28 -24.33 52.07
CA GLU A 380 20.11 -23.14 52.92
C GLU A 380 18.73 -22.47 52.75
N ARG A 381 17.88 -23.06 51.90
CA ARG A 381 16.57 -22.51 51.51
C ARG A 381 15.42 -23.21 52.21
N SER A 382 14.29 -22.51 52.30
CA SER A 382 13.00 -23.08 52.73
C SER A 382 11.85 -22.45 51.96
N PRO A 383 10.69 -23.13 51.82
CA PRO A 383 9.53 -22.57 51.11
C PRO A 383 9.05 -21.22 51.68
N SER A 384 9.22 -20.99 52.98
CA SER A 384 8.91 -19.70 53.61
C SER A 384 9.90 -18.59 53.23
N LEU A 385 11.19 -18.90 53.11
CA LEU A 385 12.20 -17.94 52.65
C LEU A 385 12.02 -17.61 51.16
N ASP A 386 11.72 -18.62 50.35
CA ASP A 386 11.43 -18.47 48.93
C ASP A 386 10.22 -17.54 48.71
N LYS A 387 9.13 -17.76 49.47
CA LYS A 387 7.95 -16.90 49.43
C LYS A 387 8.27 -15.46 49.86
N ASN A 388 9.04 -15.29 50.93
CA ASN A 388 9.44 -13.96 51.42
C ASN A 388 10.30 -13.19 50.40
N GLU A 389 11.17 -13.88 49.66
CA GLU A 389 11.94 -13.26 48.58
C GLU A 389 11.04 -12.87 47.39
N GLU A 390 10.04 -13.68 47.03
CA GLU A 390 9.05 -13.29 46.02
C GLU A 390 8.20 -12.09 46.45
N GLU A 391 7.85 -11.97 47.73
CA GLU A 391 7.20 -10.79 48.29
C GLU A 391 8.12 -9.56 48.20
N THR A 392 9.40 -9.70 48.56
CA THR A 392 10.40 -8.63 48.41
C THR A 392 10.59 -8.20 46.95
N TRP A 393 10.53 -9.17 46.01
CA TRP A 393 10.56 -8.88 44.58
C TRP A 393 9.31 -8.14 44.10
N CYS A 394 8.13 -8.38 44.67
CA CYS A 394 6.94 -7.59 44.37
C CYS A 394 7.19 -6.11 44.61
N ASP A 395 7.70 -5.78 45.80
CA ASP A 395 7.98 -4.40 46.22
C ASP A 395 9.05 -3.77 45.33
N ASN A 396 10.09 -4.54 44.96
CA ASN A 396 11.11 -4.09 44.03
C ASN A 396 10.54 -3.79 42.63
N ILE A 397 9.61 -4.61 42.11
CA ILE A 397 8.95 -4.33 40.83
C ILE A 397 8.12 -3.05 40.92
N ASP A 398 7.40 -2.83 42.01
CA ASP A 398 6.57 -1.65 42.17
C ASP A 398 7.45 -0.38 42.27
N HIS A 399 8.62 -0.49 42.90
CA HIS A 399 9.64 0.55 42.87
C HIS A 399 10.22 0.78 41.47
N ILE A 400 10.61 -0.28 40.76
CA ILE A 400 11.09 -0.23 39.36
C ILE A 400 10.05 0.43 38.45
N ARG A 401 8.77 0.13 38.65
CA ARG A 401 7.67 0.74 37.91
C ARG A 401 7.57 2.23 38.17
N THR A 402 7.76 2.66 39.41
CA THR A 402 7.77 4.08 39.78
C THR A 402 8.94 4.79 39.11
N LEU A 403 10.15 4.21 39.19
CA LEU A 403 11.35 4.77 38.56
C LEU A 403 11.24 4.91 37.03
N LEU A 404 10.59 3.94 36.38
CA LEU A 404 10.35 3.97 34.94
C LEU A 404 9.25 4.98 34.58
N ALA A 405 8.21 5.11 35.40
CA ALA A 405 7.18 6.13 35.20
C ALA A 405 7.73 7.56 35.33
N ASP A 406 8.69 7.79 36.23
CA ASP A 406 9.39 9.08 36.38
C ASP A 406 10.22 9.46 35.14
N GLU A 407 10.56 8.49 34.29
CA GLU A 407 11.24 8.69 33.00
C GLU A 407 10.29 8.57 31.79
N ASP A 408 8.98 8.76 32.02
CA ASP A 408 7.90 8.70 31.03
C ASP A 408 7.69 7.33 30.34
N PHE A 409 8.22 6.25 30.91
CA PHE A 409 7.96 4.90 30.42
C PHE A 409 6.62 4.37 30.95
N GLU A 410 5.89 3.67 30.09
CA GLU A 410 4.65 3.01 30.47
C GLU A 410 4.87 1.51 30.65
N ILE A 411 4.37 0.96 31.76
CA ILE A 411 4.46 -0.45 32.10
C ILE A 411 3.06 -1.07 32.12
N ILE A 412 2.83 -2.01 31.20
CA ILE A 412 1.59 -2.77 31.08
C ILE A 412 1.83 -4.18 31.59
N ILE A 413 1.00 -4.64 32.53
CA ILE A 413 1.15 -5.95 33.15
C ILE A 413 0.16 -6.91 32.47
N ASP A 414 0.68 -7.89 31.74
CA ASP A 414 -0.10 -8.86 30.99
C ASP A 414 -0.58 -10.03 31.85
N LYS A 415 0.27 -10.48 32.78
CA LYS A 415 -0.01 -11.65 33.64
C LYS A 415 0.73 -11.53 34.99
N MET A 416 0.06 -11.95 36.06
CA MET A 416 0.61 -12.13 37.40
C MET A 416 0.16 -13.49 37.98
N GLU A 417 0.99 -14.06 38.84
CA GLU A 417 0.73 -15.26 39.65
C GLU A 417 0.96 -14.92 41.13
N GLU A 418 0.41 -15.65 42.12
CA GLU A 418 0.64 -15.32 43.55
C GLU A 418 2.04 -15.74 44.07
N PRO A 419 2.63 -15.04 45.07
CA PRO A 419 3.90 -15.46 45.68
C PRO A 419 3.78 -16.83 46.34
N GLY A 420 4.75 -17.70 46.08
CA GLY A 420 4.79 -19.09 46.55
C GLY A 420 3.88 -20.05 45.78
N ALA A 421 3.18 -19.59 44.74
CA ALA A 421 2.32 -20.45 43.92
C ALA A 421 3.12 -21.44 43.06
N ILE A 422 4.34 -21.07 42.67
CA ILE A 422 5.23 -21.87 41.84
C ILE A 422 6.59 -22.00 42.56
N PRO A 423 7.14 -23.22 42.72
CA PRO A 423 8.48 -23.39 43.27
C PRO A 423 9.54 -22.61 42.48
N LEU A 424 10.48 -21.97 43.18
CA LEU A 424 11.54 -21.20 42.54
C LEU A 424 12.44 -22.08 41.69
N LYS A 425 12.81 -21.58 40.52
CA LYS A 425 13.79 -22.24 39.65
C LYS A 425 15.18 -22.06 40.24
N GLU A 426 15.95 -23.13 40.23
CA GLU A 426 17.36 -23.13 40.61
C GLU A 426 18.24 -22.83 39.40
N VAL A 427 19.19 -21.92 39.57
CA VAL A 427 20.15 -21.50 38.54
C VAL A 427 21.51 -21.22 39.19
N PRO A 428 22.63 -21.37 38.48
CA PRO A 428 23.93 -20.92 38.98
C PRO A 428 23.96 -19.40 39.11
N LEU A 429 24.15 -18.89 40.33
CA LEU A 429 24.30 -17.44 40.61
C LEU A 429 25.77 -16.96 40.72
N ASN A 430 26.72 -17.86 40.42
CA ASN A 430 28.14 -17.53 40.36
C ASN A 430 28.37 -16.42 39.32
N SER A 431 29.16 -15.42 39.72
CA SER A 431 29.45 -14.16 39.00
C SER A 431 29.35 -14.25 37.47
N GLY A 432 28.21 -13.81 36.92
CA GLY A 432 27.96 -13.80 35.47
C GLY A 432 27.67 -15.19 34.93
N TYR A 433 26.40 -15.47 34.66
CA TYR A 433 25.99 -16.67 33.94
C TYR A 433 26.73 -16.71 32.59
N ALA A 434 27.72 -17.60 32.44
CA ALA A 434 28.37 -17.89 31.18
C ALA A 434 27.44 -18.78 30.33
N ALA A 435 27.34 -18.47 29.04
CA ALA A 435 26.45 -19.10 28.08
C ALA A 435 26.43 -20.63 28.18
N ARG A 436 25.27 -21.24 27.93
CA ARG A 436 25.11 -22.69 27.81
C ARG A 436 25.97 -23.19 26.63
N SER A 437 27.11 -23.81 26.92
CA SER A 437 27.82 -24.64 25.94
C SER A 437 26.93 -25.84 25.59
N GLN A 438 26.28 -25.78 24.42
CA GLN A 438 25.64 -26.96 23.85
C GLN A 438 26.74 -27.97 23.51
N ASN A 439 26.96 -28.94 24.39
CA ASN A 439 27.68 -30.16 24.05
C ASN A 439 26.84 -30.94 23.03
N VAL A 440 27.08 -30.67 21.75
CA VAL A 440 26.69 -31.58 20.67
C VAL A 440 27.69 -32.74 20.73
N GLU A 441 27.30 -33.83 21.39
CA GLU A 441 27.93 -35.14 21.20
C GLU A 441 27.91 -35.48 19.71
N LYS A 442 29.03 -35.24 19.02
CA LYS A 442 29.32 -35.90 17.76
C LYS A 442 29.51 -37.38 18.07
N LYS A 443 28.43 -38.16 17.93
CA LYS A 443 28.52 -39.61 17.73
C LYS A 443 29.45 -39.85 16.54
N SER A 444 30.65 -40.35 16.83
CA SER A 444 31.50 -40.98 15.84
C SER A 444 30.74 -42.16 15.24
N ARG A 445 30.56 -42.16 13.92
CA ARG A 445 30.27 -43.38 13.17
C ARG A 445 31.60 -43.90 12.66
N SER A 446 31.93 -45.09 13.16
CA SER A 446 32.87 -46.06 12.58
C SER A 446 32.54 -46.37 11.14
#